data_AF-A0A535XYV9-F1
#
_entry.id   AF-A0A535XYV9-F1
#
_cell.length_a   1.000
_cell.length_b   1.000
_cell.length_c   1.000
_cell.angle_alpha   90.00
_cell.angle_beta   90.00
_cell.angle_gamma   90.00
#
_symmetry.space_group_name_H-M   'P 1'
#
loop_
_entity.id
_entity.type
_entity.pdbx_description
1 polymer ?
#
loop_
_entity_poly.entity_id
_entity_poly.type
_entity_poly.pdbx_seq_one_letter_code
_entity_poly.pdbx_strand_id
1 'polypeptide(L)'
;MWLITPTTRYPANCVGPCTPGALVNPGQTVPTMNVPLEAPFSRLQDRINQLDLNIGKWVTAGRLKLLPALAIFNALNTSSVLTVRSTNYLTSSYLQPATILQPRMFRLGLDMKW
;
A
#
# COMPACT_ATOMS: atom_id res chain seq x y z
N MET A 1 -0.14 -13.51 -6.68
CA MET A 1 -1.11 -14.28 -7.48
C MET A 1 -0.57 -14.40 -8.90
N TRP A 2 -0.78 -15.49 -9.62
CA TRP A 2 -0.30 -15.64 -10.99
C TRP A 2 -1.50 -15.82 -11.91
N LEU A 3 -1.69 -14.84 -12.80
CA LEU A 3 -2.79 -14.87 -13.76
C LEU A 3 -2.40 -15.73 -14.96
N ILE A 4 -3.14 -16.82 -15.17
CA ILE A 4 -2.97 -17.72 -16.31
C ILE A 4 -4.18 -17.67 -17.24
N THR A 5 -3.91 -17.79 -18.53
CA THR A 5 -4.87 -17.85 -19.62
C THR A 5 -4.77 -19.22 -20.31
N PRO A 6 -5.75 -19.62 -21.15
CA PRO A 6 -5.68 -20.87 -21.91
C PRO A 6 -4.45 -21.01 -22.82
N THR A 7 -3.75 -19.90 -23.10
CA THR A 7 -2.53 -19.86 -23.94
C THR A 7 -1.24 -19.73 -23.14
N THR A 8 -1.31 -19.67 -21.81
CA THR A 8 -0.11 -19.54 -20.97
C THR A 8 0.74 -20.81 -21.04
N ARG A 9 2.04 -20.64 -21.33
CA ARG A 9 3.00 -21.74 -21.55
C ARG A 9 4.18 -21.65 -20.60
N TYR A 10 4.77 -22.81 -20.30
CA TYR A 10 6.00 -22.85 -19.51
C TYR A 10 7.17 -22.20 -20.27
N PRO A 11 8.02 -21.42 -19.58
CA PRO A 11 9.18 -20.80 -20.20
C PRO A 11 10.27 -21.86 -20.53
N ALA A 12 11.23 -21.48 -21.37
CA ALA A 12 12.31 -22.37 -21.80
C ALA A 12 13.20 -22.85 -20.64
N ASN A 13 13.35 -22.02 -19.61
CA ASN A 13 14.18 -22.25 -18.43
C ASN A 13 13.36 -22.77 -17.23
N CYS A 14 12.26 -23.48 -17.46
CA CYS A 14 11.42 -23.94 -16.35
C CYS A 14 12.19 -24.96 -15.48
N VAL A 15 12.22 -24.74 -14.17
CA VAL A 15 12.98 -25.56 -13.20
C VAL A 15 11.98 -26.37 -12.38
N GLY A 16 11.65 -27.58 -12.83
CA GLY A 16 10.67 -28.45 -12.17
C GLY A 16 10.10 -29.53 -13.10
N PRO A 17 9.05 -30.26 -12.68
CA PRO A 17 8.32 -31.19 -13.54
C PRO A 17 7.46 -30.43 -14.56
N CYS A 18 8.11 -29.77 -15.51
CA CYS A 18 7.49 -28.96 -16.55
C CYS A 18 8.13 -29.30 -17.90
N THR A 19 7.32 -29.25 -18.96
CA THR A 19 7.81 -29.37 -20.33
C THR A 19 7.86 -27.96 -20.94
N PRO A 20 9.05 -27.42 -21.29
CA PRO A 20 9.17 -26.13 -21.94
C PRO A 20 8.21 -25.97 -23.13
N GLY A 21 7.50 -24.84 -23.20
CA GLY A 21 6.55 -24.55 -24.27
C GLY A 21 5.21 -25.30 -24.19
N ALA A 22 5.03 -26.26 -23.29
CA ALA A 22 3.72 -26.87 -23.05
C ALA A 22 2.77 -25.88 -22.34
N LEU A 23 1.46 -26.08 -22.51
CA LEU A 23 0.45 -25.30 -21.80
C LEU A 23 0.53 -25.56 -20.29
N VAL A 24 0.43 -24.50 -19.50
CA VAL A 24 0.44 -24.61 -18.02
C VAL A 24 -0.80 -25.32 -17.51
N ASN A 25 -1.97 -25.01 -18.07
CA ASN A 25 -3.23 -25.69 -17.79
C ASN A 25 -3.95 -26.02 -19.10
N PRO A 26 -3.70 -27.21 -19.69
CA PRO A 26 -4.29 -27.60 -20.98
C PRO A 26 -5.83 -27.69 -20.98
N GLY A 27 -6.45 -27.89 -19.81
CA GLY A 27 -7.90 -28.03 -19.66
C GLY A 27 -8.63 -26.72 -19.31
N GLN A 28 -7.94 -25.57 -19.37
CA GLN A 28 -8.54 -24.31 -18.96
C GLN A 28 -9.61 -23.84 -19.97
N THR A 29 -10.86 -23.79 -19.52
CA THR A 29 -12.00 -23.31 -20.30
C THR A 29 -12.36 -21.85 -20.00
N VAL A 30 -11.89 -21.31 -18.87
CA VAL A 30 -12.13 -19.92 -18.45
C VAL A 30 -11.10 -18.96 -19.06
N PRO A 31 -11.49 -17.74 -19.46
CA PRO A 31 -10.58 -16.80 -20.09
C PRO A 31 -9.35 -16.44 -19.23
N THR A 32 -9.55 -16.33 -17.92
CA THR A 32 -8.48 -16.05 -16.96
C THR A 32 -8.70 -16.85 -15.68
N MET A 33 -7.61 -17.32 -15.07
CA MET A 33 -7.59 -18.01 -13.79
C MET A 33 -6.48 -17.43 -12.94
N ASN A 34 -6.77 -17.18 -11.67
CA ASN A 34 -5.81 -16.59 -10.74
C ASN A 34 -5.31 -17.63 -9.74
N VAL A 35 -4.03 -17.97 -9.83
CA VAL A 35 -3.41 -18.99 -8.97
C VAL A 35 -2.62 -18.30 -7.86
N PRO A 36 -2.99 -18.44 -6.57
CA PRO A 36 -2.16 -17.95 -5.48
C PRO A 36 -0.89 -18.81 -5.39
N LEU A 37 0.30 -18.19 -5.54
CA LEU A 37 1.59 -18.89 -5.38
C LEU A 37 2.10 -18.87 -3.93
N GLU A 38 1.40 -18.17 -3.05
CA GLU A 38 1.74 -18.03 -1.64
C GLU A 38 0.51 -18.42 -0.84
N ALA A 39 0.73 -19.04 0.32
CA ALA A 39 -0.36 -19.35 1.22
C ALA A 39 -1.05 -18.06 1.68
N PRO A 40 -2.38 -18.08 1.91
CA PRO A 40 -3.08 -16.98 2.55
C PRO A 40 -2.37 -16.57 3.85
N PHE A 41 -2.31 -15.27 4.13
CA PHE A 41 -1.67 -14.70 5.33
C PHE A 41 -0.15 -14.93 5.47
N SER A 42 0.54 -15.48 4.47
CA SER A 42 2.00 -15.64 4.51
C SER A 42 2.79 -14.39 4.15
N ARG A 43 2.16 -13.43 3.45
CA ARG A 43 2.74 -12.12 3.11
C ARG A 43 1.86 -11.03 3.70
N LEU A 44 2.37 -10.38 4.74
CA LEU A 44 1.76 -9.21 5.35
C LEU A 44 2.44 -7.96 4.82
N GLN A 45 1.67 -6.90 4.65
CA GLN A 45 2.21 -5.60 4.28
C GLN A 45 2.93 -4.96 5.47
N ASP A 46 3.76 -3.95 5.19
CA ASP A 46 4.47 -3.20 6.21
C ASP A 46 3.53 -2.70 7.30
N ARG A 47 3.98 -2.79 8.56
CA ARG A 47 3.23 -2.22 9.68
C ARG A 47 3.32 -0.69 9.60
N ILE A 48 2.16 -0.04 9.69
CA ILE A 48 2.06 1.42 9.71
C ILE A 48 2.16 1.88 11.18
N ASN A 49 3.25 2.55 11.50
CA ASN A 49 3.47 3.18 12.81
C ASN A 49 3.45 4.71 12.62
N GLN A 50 2.28 5.32 12.81
CA GLN A 50 2.08 6.76 12.67
C GLN A 50 1.82 7.40 14.04
N LEU A 51 2.54 8.47 14.33
CA LEU A 51 2.31 9.32 15.50
C LEU A 51 1.83 10.68 15.02
N ASP A 52 0.63 11.07 15.46
CA ASP A 52 0.06 12.39 15.19
C ASP A 52 -0.04 13.18 16.49
N LEU A 53 0.41 14.42 16.46
CA LEU A 53 0.43 15.32 17.62
C LEU A 53 -0.45 16.53 17.32
N ASN A 54 -1.28 16.93 18.29
CA ASN A 54 -2.06 18.16 18.19
C ASN A 54 -1.93 18.94 19.50
N ILE A 55 -1.45 20.17 19.41
CA ILE A 55 -1.18 21.04 20.55
C ILE A 55 -1.91 22.35 20.29
N GLY A 56 -2.76 22.74 21.24
CA GLY A 56 -3.43 24.04 21.23
C GLY A 56 -3.52 24.59 22.64
N LYS A 57 -3.46 25.92 22.76
CA LYS A 57 -3.56 26.59 24.05
C LYS A 57 -4.45 27.81 23.95
N TRP A 58 -5.48 27.89 24.80
CA TRP A 58 -6.27 29.11 24.93
C TRP A 58 -5.40 30.22 25.53
N VAL A 59 -5.33 31.34 24.83
CA VAL A 59 -4.69 32.58 25.26
C VAL A 59 -5.78 33.65 25.34
N THR A 60 -5.88 34.32 26.48
CA THR A 60 -6.86 35.40 26.69
C THR A 60 -6.13 36.74 26.68
N ALA A 61 -6.60 37.67 25.86
CA ALA A 61 -6.09 39.03 25.77
C ALA A 61 -7.27 40.01 25.86
N GLY A 62 -7.52 40.54 27.06
CA GLY A 62 -8.70 41.37 27.33
C GLY A 62 -10.01 40.60 27.17
N ARG A 63 -10.92 41.09 26.32
CA ARG A 63 -12.19 40.41 25.97
C ARG A 63 -12.03 39.31 24.93
N LEU A 64 -10.87 39.26 24.26
CA LEU A 64 -10.60 38.32 23.19
C LEU A 64 -10.04 37.01 23.75
N LYS A 65 -10.61 35.87 23.34
CA LYS A 65 -10.04 34.54 23.59
C LYS A 65 -9.59 33.93 22.26
N LEU A 66 -8.31 33.60 22.17
CA LEU A 66 -7.69 32.98 21.00
C LEU A 66 -7.22 31.57 21.32
N LEU A 67 -7.38 30.64 20.38
CA LEU A 67 -6.84 29.29 20.44
C LEU A 67 -5.92 29.08 19.23
N PRO A 68 -4.64 29.49 19.31
CA PRO A 68 -3.64 28.99 18.39
C PRO A 68 -3.48 27.47 18.59
N ALA A 69 -3.46 26.74 17.47
CA ALA A 69 -3.25 25.31 17.44
C ALA A 69 -2.26 24.92 16.34
N LEU A 70 -1.46 23.90 16.63
CA LEU A 70 -0.53 23.25 15.72
C LEU A 70 -0.78 21.74 15.75
N ALA A 71 -1.10 21.17 14.60
CA ALA A 71 -1.11 19.72 14.41
C ALA A 71 0.09 19.30 13.55
N ILE A 72 0.74 18.21 13.95
CA ILE A 72 1.84 17.54 13.25
C ILE A 72 1.35 16.13 12.92
N PHE A 73 1.12 15.87 11.64
CA PHE A 73 0.77 14.53 11.15
C PHE A 73 2.04 13.80 10.72
N ASN A 74 2.11 12.50 10.99
CA ASN A 74 3.29 11.69 10.74
C ASN A 74 4.56 12.31 11.37
N ALA A 75 4.51 12.55 12.68
CA ALA A 75 5.60 13.13 13.45
C ALA A 75 6.89 12.30 13.36
N LEU A 76 6.80 10.97 13.18
CA LEU A 76 7.95 10.08 12.99
C LEU A 76 8.51 10.10 11.55
N ASN A 77 7.83 10.76 10.61
CA ASN A 77 8.19 10.83 9.18
C ASN A 77 8.43 9.44 8.56
N THR A 78 7.55 8.49 8.85
CA THR A 78 7.60 7.14 8.27
C THR A 78 7.04 7.15 6.85
N SER A 79 7.54 6.26 5.99
CA SER A 79 7.18 6.17 4.57
C SER A 79 6.68 4.77 4.18
N SER A 80 5.87 4.16 5.04
CA SER A 80 5.33 2.81 4.82
C SER A 80 4.48 2.74 3.54
N VAL A 81 4.61 1.65 2.80
CA VAL A 81 3.82 1.39 1.58
C VAL A 81 2.39 1.02 1.97
N LEU A 82 1.40 1.78 1.48
CA LEU A 82 -0.01 1.54 1.78
C LEU A 82 -0.65 0.57 0.77
N THR A 83 -0.27 0.65 -0.50
CA THR A 83 -0.76 -0.25 -1.54
C THR A 83 0.34 -0.56 -2.56
N VAL A 84 0.24 -1.71 -3.21
CA VAL A 84 1.11 -2.11 -4.32
C VAL A 84 0.33 -2.15 -5.62
N ARG A 85 1.02 -1.91 -6.74
CA ARG A 85 0.43 -1.79 -8.08
C ARG A 85 -0.14 -3.11 -8.60
N SER A 86 0.50 -4.22 -8.25
CA SER A 86 0.09 -5.54 -8.68
C SER A 86 0.63 -6.59 -7.72
N THR A 87 -0.20 -7.58 -7.43
CA THR A 87 0.24 -8.84 -6.81
C THR A 87 0.43 -9.94 -7.86
N ASN A 88 0.29 -9.61 -9.15
CA ASN A 88 0.46 -10.56 -10.25
C ASN A 88 1.94 -10.88 -10.49
N TYR A 89 2.34 -12.14 -10.34
CA TYR A 89 3.70 -12.58 -10.61
C TYR A 89 4.06 -12.40 -12.10
N LEU A 90 5.35 -12.24 -12.37
CA LEU A 90 5.91 -12.09 -13.73
C LEU A 90 5.51 -10.81 -14.46
N THR A 91 4.82 -9.87 -13.80
CA THR A 91 4.64 -8.51 -14.34
C THR A 91 5.72 -7.58 -13.80
N SER A 92 6.14 -6.60 -14.58
CA SER A 92 7.09 -5.56 -14.14
C SER A 92 6.58 -4.76 -12.95
N SER A 93 5.25 -4.70 -12.77
CA SER A 93 4.56 -4.03 -11.67
C SER A 93 4.44 -4.85 -10.38
N TYR A 94 4.96 -6.09 -10.35
CA TYR A 94 4.84 -6.97 -9.20
C TYR A 94 5.47 -6.34 -7.94
N LEU A 95 4.64 -6.19 -6.90
CA LEU A 95 4.98 -5.57 -5.60
C LEU A 95 5.59 -4.17 -5.67
N GLN A 96 5.46 -3.48 -6.80
CA GLN A 96 5.88 -2.08 -6.88
C GLN A 96 4.94 -1.21 -6.03
N PRO A 97 5.46 -0.32 -5.18
CA PRO A 97 4.64 0.61 -4.42
C PRO A 97 3.73 1.45 -5.34
N ALA A 98 2.44 1.47 -5.03
CA ALA A 98 1.45 2.32 -5.70
C ALA A 98 1.21 3.60 -4.90
N THR A 99 0.97 3.46 -3.60
CA THR A 99 0.82 4.59 -2.68
C THR A 99 1.64 4.37 -1.42
N ILE A 100 2.15 5.46 -0.88
CA ILE A 100 2.89 5.50 0.38
C ILE A 100 2.17 6.41 1.36
N LEU A 101 2.46 6.25 2.65
CA LEU A 101 1.97 7.14 3.68
C LEU A 101 2.37 8.60 3.37
N GLN A 102 1.45 9.55 3.63
CA GLN A 102 1.77 10.97 3.45
C GLN A 102 3.00 11.35 4.31
N PRO A 103 3.86 12.24 3.79
CA PRO A 103 5.02 12.70 4.55
C PRO A 103 4.58 13.47 5.80
N ARG A 104 5.54 13.91 6.63
CA ARG A 104 5.22 14.79 7.75
C ARG A 104 4.52 16.06 7.27
N MET A 105 3.31 16.29 7.77
CA MET A 105 2.50 17.47 7.44
C MET A 105 2.22 18.30 8.68
N PHE A 106 2.11 19.60 8.49
CA PHE A 106 1.79 20.56 9.55
C PHE A 106 0.47 21.25 9.23
N ARG A 107 -0.37 21.44 10.24
CA ARG A 107 -1.57 22.26 10.15
C ARG A 107 -1.56 23.31 11.24
N LEU A 108 -1.70 24.56 10.83
CA LEU A 108 -1.88 25.70 11.71
C LEU A 108 -3.38 26.03 11.80
N GLY A 109 -3.86 26.31 13.00
CA GLY A 109 -5.24 26.68 13.26
C GLY A 109 -5.32 27.84 14.26
N LEU A 110 -6.37 28.64 14.14
CA LEU A 110 -6.68 29.72 15.07
C LEU A 110 -8.18 29.81 15.24
N ASP A 111 -8.68 29.52 16.44
CA ASP A 111 -10.07 29.82 16.80
C ASP A 111 -10.15 31.09 17.65
N MET A 112 -11.23 31.85 17.49
CA MET A 112 -11.45 33.13 18.15
C MET A 112 -12.83 33.20 18.78
N LYS A 113 -12.91 33.77 19.97
CA LYS A 113 -14.16 34.13 20.66
C LYS A 113 -14.06 35.58 21.15
N TRP A 114 -15.14 36.34 20.98
CA TRP A 114 -15.27 37.75 21.36
C TRP A 114 -16.48 37.98 22.27
#